data_AF-T1AEX3-F1
#
_entry.id   AF-T1AEX3-F1
#
_cell.length_a   1.000
_cell.length_b   1.000
_cell.length_c   1.000
_cell.angle_alpha   90.00
_cell.angle_beta   90.00
_cell.angle_gamma   90.00
#
_symmetry.space_group_name_H-M   'P 1'
#
loop_
_entity.id
_entity.type
_entity.pdbx_description
1 polymer ?
#
loop_
_entity_poly.entity_id
_entity_poly.type
_entity_poly.pdbx_seq_one_letter_code
_entity_poly.pdbx_strand_id
1 'polypeptide(L)'
;IVKPQKIVPTAVEFVDIAGLVAGASKGEGLGNKFLANIRETDAIAHVVRCFEHPDIIHVAGKIDPISDIDTIDTELALADLESVEKALNRVERAAKAHDKDAMARRPTLEKVRAALDAGKPARVAGLNAEERAQLRELFLLTLKPLMYIANVREDGFEHNPHLDAVRARASAEGAEVVPVCAAIEEELGQLDESERMVFLEEMGLHEPGLDRVVRAGYQLLGLRTYFTA
;
A
#
# COMPACT_ATOMS: atom_id res chain seq x y z
N ILE A 1 -12.44 -35.18 -0.13
CA ILE A 1 -12.07 -36.01 -1.30
C ILE A 1 -10.84 -36.85 -0.95
N VAL A 2 -9.74 -36.23 -0.51
CA VAL A 2 -8.60 -36.93 0.11
C VAL A 2 -8.68 -36.85 1.64
N LYS A 3 -8.00 -37.75 2.36
CA LYS A 3 -7.89 -37.79 3.83
C LYS A 3 -6.41 -37.79 4.26
N PRO A 4 -5.71 -36.65 4.14
CA PRO A 4 -4.29 -36.59 4.46
C PRO A 4 -4.07 -36.65 5.99
N GLN A 5 -2.87 -37.06 6.40
CA GLN A 5 -2.47 -36.99 7.81
C GLN A 5 -2.23 -35.55 8.29
N LYS A 6 -1.93 -34.63 7.37
CA LYS A 6 -1.66 -33.22 7.65
C LYS A 6 -2.14 -32.34 6.49
N ILE A 7 -2.69 -31.17 6.83
CA ILE A 7 -2.99 -30.09 5.88
C ILE A 7 -1.98 -28.98 6.12
N VAL A 8 -1.36 -28.47 5.06
CA VAL A 8 -0.39 -27.37 5.13
C VAL A 8 -0.92 -26.21 4.29
N PRO A 9 -1.34 -25.09 4.90
CA PRO A 9 -1.76 -23.91 4.16
C PRO A 9 -0.56 -23.17 3.57
N THR A 10 -0.81 -22.34 2.56
CA THR A 10 0.13 -21.31 2.12
C THR A 10 0.08 -20.11 3.08
N ALA A 11 1.07 -19.21 3.02
CA ALA A 11 1.15 -18.04 3.89
C ALA A 11 1.52 -16.78 3.10
N VAL A 12 1.11 -15.63 3.61
CA VAL A 12 1.56 -14.29 3.20
C VAL A 12 2.33 -13.70 4.36
N GLU A 13 3.44 -13.03 4.06
CA GLU A 13 4.21 -12.28 5.04
C GLU A 13 3.78 -10.80 5.03
N PHE A 14 3.44 -10.28 6.20
CA PHE A 14 3.20 -8.86 6.42
C PHE A 14 4.32 -8.31 7.31
N VAL A 15 4.94 -7.23 6.85
CA VAL A 15 5.99 -6.52 7.59
C VAL A 15 5.38 -5.27 8.19
N ASP A 16 5.43 -5.14 9.51
CA ASP A 16 5.01 -3.91 10.19
C ASP A 16 6.08 -2.82 9.98
N ILE A 17 5.63 -1.66 9.51
CA ILE A 17 6.50 -0.53 9.22
C ILE A 17 6.06 0.62 10.12
N ALA A 18 6.92 0.96 11.09
CA ALA A 18 6.67 2.02 12.05
C ALA A 18 6.23 3.33 11.38
N GLY A 19 5.20 3.99 11.90
CA GLY A 19 4.56 5.12 11.24
C GLY A 19 5.49 6.27 10.82
N LEU A 20 5.16 6.86 9.67
CA LEU A 20 5.85 8.02 9.13
C LEU A 20 5.37 9.31 9.80
N VAL A 21 6.31 10.21 10.10
CA VAL A 21 5.99 11.61 10.42
C VAL A 21 6.42 12.46 9.23
N ALA A 22 5.67 13.52 8.91
CA ALA A 22 5.99 14.46 7.84
C ALA A 22 7.46 14.93 7.91
N GLY A 23 8.12 15.03 6.75
CA GLY A 23 9.53 15.39 6.62
C GLY A 23 10.50 14.21 6.51
N ALA A 24 10.01 12.99 6.29
CA ALA A 24 10.82 11.78 6.21
C ALA A 24 11.82 11.75 5.05
N SER A 25 11.44 12.36 3.94
CA SER A 25 12.23 12.51 2.71
C SER A 25 13.43 13.45 2.86
N LYS A 26 13.51 14.27 3.93
CA LYS A 26 14.61 15.23 4.14
C LYS A 26 15.91 14.60 4.66
N GLY A 27 15.98 13.27 4.77
CA GLY A 27 17.23 12.53 4.97
C GLY A 27 17.77 12.45 6.40
N GLU A 28 17.07 13.02 7.39
CA GLU A 28 17.46 12.95 8.80
C GLU A 28 16.53 12.03 9.62
N GLY A 29 17.10 11.05 10.34
CA GLY A 29 16.40 10.31 11.39
C GLY A 29 15.50 9.14 10.95
N LEU A 30 14.34 9.00 11.62
CA LEU A 30 13.42 7.84 11.54
C LEU A 30 12.80 7.65 10.15
N GLY A 31 12.62 8.73 9.39
CA GLY A 31 11.99 8.69 8.06
C GLY A 31 12.78 7.90 7.02
N ASN A 32 14.11 7.94 7.06
CA ASN A 32 14.91 7.16 6.11
C ASN A 32 14.86 5.66 6.42
N LYS A 33 14.72 5.27 7.70
CA LYS A 33 14.51 3.86 8.09
C LYS A 33 13.14 3.35 7.62
N PHE A 34 12.10 4.18 7.70
CA PHE A 34 10.78 3.86 7.14
C PHE A 34 10.86 3.55 5.65
N LEU A 35 11.48 4.45 4.87
CA LEU A 35 11.62 4.28 3.43
C LEU A 35 12.46 3.05 3.09
N ALA A 36 13.51 2.75 3.87
CA ALA A 36 14.33 1.55 3.70
C ALA A 36 13.50 0.27 3.89
N ASN A 37 12.69 0.20 4.95
CA ASN A 37 11.80 -0.96 5.20
C ASN A 37 10.79 -1.15 4.06
N ILE A 38 10.20 -0.07 3.52
CA ILE A 38 9.30 -0.18 2.35
C ILE A 38 10.05 -0.69 1.11
N ARG A 39 11.33 -0.34 0.92
CA ARG A 39 12.10 -0.87 -0.23
C ARG A 39 12.19 -2.39 -0.21
N GLU A 40 12.22 -2.99 0.97
CA GLU A 40 12.35 -4.44 1.19
C GLU A 40 11.03 -5.22 0.99
N THR A 41 9.89 -4.55 0.81
CA THR A 41 8.60 -5.22 0.54
C THR A 41 8.26 -5.22 -0.95
N ASP A 42 7.30 -6.02 -1.38
CA ASP A 42 6.85 -6.05 -2.78
C ASP A 42 5.56 -5.27 -3.04
N ALA A 43 4.76 -5.04 -1.99
CA ALA A 43 3.51 -4.29 -2.03
C ALA A 43 3.31 -3.46 -0.76
N ILE A 44 2.35 -2.54 -0.78
CA ILE A 44 2.02 -1.65 0.34
C ILE A 44 0.57 -1.88 0.76
N ALA A 45 0.37 -2.17 2.04
CA ALA A 45 -0.93 -2.19 2.69
C ALA A 45 -1.06 -0.93 3.54
N HIS A 46 -1.73 0.09 3.02
CA HIS A 46 -1.81 1.39 3.67
C HIS A 46 -3.03 1.44 4.60
N VAL A 47 -2.80 1.38 5.90
CA VAL A 47 -3.85 1.53 6.91
C VAL A 47 -4.28 2.99 7.01
N VAL A 48 -5.56 3.26 6.77
CA VAL A 48 -6.13 4.62 6.77
C VAL A 48 -7.24 4.69 7.81
N ARG A 49 -7.17 5.68 8.70
CA ARG A 49 -8.19 5.90 9.74
C ARG A 49 -9.46 6.47 9.11
N CYS A 50 -10.56 5.73 9.20
CA CYS A 50 -11.87 6.12 8.67
C CYS A 50 -12.93 6.24 9.76
N PHE A 51 -12.55 6.66 10.97
CA PHE A 51 -13.47 6.86 12.09
C PHE A 51 -13.02 7.98 13.03
N GLU A 52 -14.00 8.63 13.64
CA GLU A 52 -13.82 9.57 14.75
C GLU A 52 -13.91 8.85 16.10
N HIS A 53 -13.07 9.25 17.04
CA HIS A 53 -13.12 8.76 18.42
C HIS A 53 -12.59 9.85 19.36
N PRO A 54 -13.33 10.24 20.42
CA PRO A 54 -12.96 11.36 21.29
C PRO A 54 -11.63 11.14 22.02
N ASP A 55 -11.34 9.89 22.39
CA ASP A 55 -10.11 9.54 23.13
C ASP A 55 -8.88 9.31 22.24
N ILE A 56 -9.03 9.34 20.92
CA ILE A 56 -7.93 9.06 19.98
C ILE A 56 -7.63 10.33 19.17
N ILE A 57 -6.64 11.09 19.64
CA ILE A 57 -6.21 12.36 19.04
C ILE A 57 -5.53 12.10 17.69
N HIS A 58 -5.96 12.82 16.66
CA HIS A 58 -5.28 12.83 15.37
C HIS A 58 -4.12 13.82 15.40
N VAL A 59 -2.98 13.48 14.80
CA VAL A 59 -1.77 14.33 14.79
C VAL A 59 -2.01 15.71 14.18
N ALA A 60 -2.93 15.81 13.21
CA ALA A 60 -3.34 17.07 12.58
C ALA A 60 -4.53 17.76 13.29
N GLY A 61 -5.03 17.21 14.40
CA GLY A 61 -6.18 17.74 15.14
C GLY A 61 -7.56 17.51 14.50
N LYS A 62 -7.60 17.06 13.24
CA LYS A 62 -8.80 16.62 12.53
C LYS A 62 -8.50 15.35 11.75
N ILE A 63 -9.48 14.45 11.65
CA ILE A 63 -9.40 13.24 10.84
C ILE A 63 -9.75 13.60 9.39
N ASP A 64 -8.81 13.34 8.50
CA ASP A 64 -8.98 13.48 7.06
C ASP A 64 -8.19 12.36 6.35
N PRO A 65 -8.87 11.24 6.03
CA PRO A 65 -8.25 10.09 5.39
C PRO A 65 -7.49 10.45 4.11
N ILE A 66 -8.00 11.42 3.34
CA ILE A 66 -7.41 11.81 2.06
C ILE A 66 -6.13 12.61 2.30
N SER A 67 -6.15 13.53 3.26
CA SER A 67 -4.94 14.26 3.66
C SER A 67 -3.86 13.31 4.20
N ASP A 68 -4.24 12.27 4.95
CA ASP A 68 -3.30 11.28 5.48
C ASP A 68 -2.67 10.45 4.34
N ILE A 69 -3.49 10.02 3.38
CA ILE A 69 -3.04 9.36 2.16
C ILE A 69 -2.05 10.24 1.39
N ASP A 70 -2.43 11.49 1.13
CA ASP A 70 -1.63 12.44 0.36
C ASP A 70 -0.30 12.77 1.06
N THR A 71 -0.27 12.78 2.39
CA THR A 71 0.95 12.98 3.17
C THR A 71 1.95 11.85 2.90
N ILE A 72 1.51 10.59 2.99
CA ILE A 72 2.37 9.44 2.72
C ILE A 72 2.76 9.38 1.24
N ASP A 73 1.82 9.56 0.31
CA ASP A 73 2.11 9.56 -1.13
C ASP A 73 3.14 10.64 -1.49
N THR A 74 3.06 11.84 -0.89
CA THR A 74 4.02 12.92 -1.11
C THR A 74 5.42 12.53 -0.62
N GLU A 75 5.55 11.96 0.57
CA GLU A 75 6.86 11.55 1.10
C GLU A 75 7.49 10.41 0.27
N LEU A 76 6.69 9.44 -0.18
CA LEU A 76 7.16 8.40 -1.09
C LEU A 76 7.56 8.98 -2.45
N ALA A 77 6.78 9.94 -2.97
CA ALA A 77 7.04 10.58 -4.25
C ALA A 77 8.33 11.41 -4.22
N LEU A 78 8.60 12.14 -3.13
CA LEU A 78 9.84 12.89 -2.95
C LEU A 78 11.07 11.98 -2.91
N ALA A 79 10.98 10.84 -2.23
CA ALA A 79 12.08 9.86 -2.18
C ALA A 79 12.37 9.23 -3.56
N ASP A 80 11.32 8.96 -4.33
CA ASP A 80 11.45 8.45 -5.70
C ASP A 80 11.94 9.52 -6.67
N LEU A 81 11.54 10.79 -6.48
CA LEU A 81 11.94 11.91 -7.33
C LEU A 81 13.46 12.06 -7.34
N GLU A 82 14.09 12.04 -6.17
CA GLU A 82 15.55 12.09 -6.05
C GLU A 82 16.23 10.94 -6.84
N SER A 83 15.63 9.74 -6.81
CA SER A 83 16.14 8.57 -7.50
C SER A 83 16.00 8.70 -9.02
N VAL A 84 14.86 9.22 -9.49
CA VAL A 84 14.57 9.47 -10.90
C VAL A 84 15.44 10.60 -11.46
N GLU A 85 15.67 11.68 -10.72
CA GLU A 85 16.56 12.77 -11.14
C GLU A 85 18.01 12.31 -11.31
N LYS A 86 18.52 11.49 -10.38
CA LYS A 86 19.85 10.87 -10.52
C LYS A 86 19.92 9.95 -11.74
N ALA A 87 18.84 9.21 -12.03
CA ALA A 87 18.77 8.36 -13.22
C ALA A 87 18.75 9.19 -14.52
N LEU A 88 17.94 10.25 -14.58
CA LEU A 88 17.86 11.18 -15.70
C LEU A 88 19.22 11.80 -16.01
N ASN A 89 19.92 12.33 -15.00
CA ASN A 89 21.25 12.92 -15.18
C ASN A 89 22.27 11.94 -15.81
N ARG A 90 22.21 10.65 -15.45
CA ARG A 90 23.08 9.62 -16.06
C ARG A 90 22.69 9.34 -17.51
N VAL A 91 21.39 9.17 -17.74
CA VAL A 91 20.84 8.89 -19.08
C VAL A 91 21.09 10.06 -20.03
N GLU A 92 20.99 11.31 -19.59
CA GLU A 92 21.28 12.48 -20.42
C GLU A 92 22.75 12.54 -20.89
N ARG A 93 23.70 12.14 -20.03
CA ARG A 93 25.12 12.06 -20.39
C ARG A 93 25.37 10.94 -21.40
N ALA A 94 24.77 9.77 -21.20
CA ALA A 94 24.90 8.64 -22.12
C ALA A 94 24.21 8.88 -23.47
N ALA A 95 23.05 9.55 -23.47
CA ALA A 95 22.33 9.92 -24.69
C ALA A 95 23.14 10.90 -25.56
N LYS A 96 23.93 11.80 -24.97
CA LYS A 96 24.87 12.65 -25.71
C LYS A 96 25.98 11.85 -26.40
N ALA A 97 26.28 10.65 -25.91
CA ALA A 97 27.21 9.70 -26.55
C ALA A 97 26.50 8.73 -27.52
N HIS A 98 25.25 9.01 -27.90
CA HIS A 98 24.44 8.20 -28.82
C HIS A 98 24.15 6.76 -28.33
N ASP A 99 24.13 6.55 -27.02
CA ASP A 99 23.65 5.30 -26.43
C ASP A 99 22.14 5.13 -26.68
N LYS A 100 21.76 4.08 -27.42
CA LYS A 100 20.38 3.83 -27.83
C LYS A 100 19.47 3.47 -26.66
N ASP A 101 19.97 2.73 -25.68
CA ASP A 101 19.19 2.30 -24.52
C ASP A 101 18.92 3.49 -23.60
N ALA A 102 19.91 4.38 -23.43
CA ALA A 102 19.73 5.63 -22.72
C ALA A 102 18.68 6.53 -23.40
N MET A 103 18.76 6.68 -24.73
CA MET A 103 17.76 7.47 -25.48
C MET A 103 16.35 6.88 -25.37
N ALA A 104 16.21 5.55 -25.32
CA ALA A 104 14.92 4.88 -25.14
C ALA A 104 14.34 5.00 -23.72
N ARG A 105 15.18 5.02 -22.68
CA ARG A 105 14.74 5.15 -21.27
C ARG A 105 14.36 6.58 -20.88
N ARG A 106 14.94 7.58 -21.53
CA ARG A 106 14.76 8.99 -21.16
C ARG A 106 13.29 9.45 -21.12
N PRO A 107 12.45 9.18 -22.14
CA PRO A 107 11.04 9.62 -22.12
C PRO A 107 10.25 9.04 -20.94
N THR A 108 10.51 7.76 -20.61
CA THR A 108 9.90 7.09 -19.47
C THR A 108 10.25 7.78 -18.15
N LEU A 109 11.52 8.14 -17.97
CA LEU A 109 11.98 8.84 -16.77
C LEU A 109 11.41 10.26 -16.67
N GLU A 110 11.32 10.99 -17.78
CA GLU A 110 10.72 12.34 -17.81
C GLU A 110 9.22 12.29 -17.45
N LYS A 111 8.50 11.28 -17.96
CA LYS A 111 7.09 11.03 -17.64
C LYS A 111 6.87 10.74 -16.16
N VAL A 112 7.71 9.88 -15.57
CA VAL A 112 7.66 9.58 -14.14
C VAL A 112 8.03 10.79 -13.29
N ARG A 113 9.09 11.53 -13.65
CA ARG A 113 9.48 12.76 -12.96
C ARG A 113 8.31 13.74 -12.88
N ALA A 114 7.59 13.96 -13.98
CA ALA A 114 6.45 14.87 -14.02
C ALA A 114 5.31 14.46 -13.08
N ALA A 115 5.06 13.16 -12.88
CA ALA A 115 4.09 12.69 -11.90
C ALA A 115 4.57 12.95 -10.46
N LEU A 116 5.82 12.60 -10.17
CA LEU A 116 6.43 12.76 -8.84
C LEU A 116 6.56 14.24 -8.43
N ASP A 117 6.93 15.13 -9.35
CA ASP A 117 6.97 16.59 -9.16
C ASP A 117 5.59 17.16 -8.77
N ALA A 118 4.50 16.52 -9.22
CA ALA A 118 3.14 16.89 -8.87
C ALA A 118 2.63 16.24 -7.57
N GLY A 119 3.51 15.57 -6.81
CA GLY A 119 3.16 14.82 -5.60
C GLY A 119 2.37 13.54 -5.87
N LYS A 120 2.37 13.05 -7.12
CA LYS A 120 1.61 11.85 -7.51
C LYS A 120 2.53 10.63 -7.61
N PRO A 121 2.05 9.44 -7.23
CA PRO A 121 2.87 8.24 -7.27
C PRO A 121 3.15 7.79 -8.72
N ALA A 122 4.31 7.19 -8.98
CA ALA A 122 4.70 6.75 -10.32
C ALA A 122 3.72 5.74 -10.95
N ARG A 123 2.97 4.96 -10.15
CA ARG A 123 1.93 4.04 -10.63
C ARG A 123 0.81 4.71 -11.44
N VAL A 124 0.50 5.99 -11.18
CA VAL A 124 -0.54 6.73 -11.94
C VAL A 124 0.00 7.44 -13.17
N ALA A 125 1.30 7.29 -13.50
CA ALA A 125 1.92 7.93 -14.66
C ALA A 125 1.54 7.29 -16.01
N GLY A 126 0.58 6.36 -16.06
CA GLY A 126 0.10 5.75 -17.31
C GLY A 126 1.17 4.94 -18.03
N LEU A 127 1.99 4.21 -17.29
CA LEU A 127 3.13 3.44 -17.81
C LEU A 127 2.68 2.10 -18.42
N ASN A 128 3.14 1.81 -19.64
CA ASN A 128 2.98 0.51 -20.29
C ASN A 128 3.98 -0.53 -19.74
N ALA A 129 3.89 -1.78 -20.19
CA ALA A 129 4.72 -2.88 -19.66
C ALA A 129 6.23 -2.68 -19.93
N GLU A 130 6.60 -2.13 -21.08
CA GLU A 130 7.99 -1.87 -21.45
C GLU A 130 8.57 -0.71 -20.61
N GLU A 131 7.82 0.38 -20.48
CA GLU A 131 8.14 1.52 -19.62
C GLU A 131 8.35 1.07 -18.17
N ARG A 132 7.45 0.22 -17.64
CA ARG A 132 7.59 -0.35 -16.28
C ARG A 132 8.86 -1.20 -16.14
N ALA A 133 9.19 -2.01 -17.15
CA ALA A 133 10.39 -2.84 -17.12
C ALA A 133 11.68 -2.00 -17.05
N GLN A 134 11.73 -0.86 -17.73
CA GLN A 134 12.88 0.06 -17.72
C GLN A 134 13.14 0.72 -16.34
N LEU A 135 12.12 0.78 -15.49
CA LEU A 135 12.17 1.40 -14.16
C LEU A 135 12.47 0.39 -13.05
N ARG A 136 12.47 -0.91 -13.35
CA ARG A 136 12.61 -1.98 -12.34
C ARG A 136 13.89 -1.84 -11.52
N GLU A 137 14.99 -1.42 -12.14
CA GLU A 137 16.29 -1.20 -11.49
C GLU A 137 16.32 -0.02 -10.52
N LEU A 138 15.33 0.88 -10.58
CA LEU A 138 15.25 2.03 -9.68
C LEU A 138 14.55 1.72 -8.36
N PHE A 139 13.87 0.56 -8.26
CA PHE A 139 13.15 0.13 -7.06
C PHE A 139 12.24 1.23 -6.49
N LEU A 140 11.51 1.93 -7.37
CA LEU A 140 10.65 3.05 -6.98
C LEU A 140 9.55 2.58 -6.02
N LEU A 141 9.41 3.28 -4.90
CA LEU A 141 8.44 3.00 -3.85
C LEU A 141 7.00 3.16 -4.35
N THR A 142 6.77 4.22 -5.11
CA THR A 142 5.47 4.62 -5.65
C THR A 142 5.02 3.81 -6.87
N LEU A 143 5.85 2.87 -7.35
CA LEU A 143 5.49 1.87 -8.36
C LEU A 143 4.93 0.58 -7.75
N LYS A 144 5.17 0.33 -6.45
CA LYS A 144 4.68 -0.87 -5.78
C LYS A 144 3.14 -0.92 -5.85
N PRO A 145 2.54 -2.10 -6.04
CA PRO A 145 1.11 -2.29 -5.85
C PRO A 145 0.68 -1.83 -4.46
N LEU A 146 -0.50 -1.24 -4.37
CA LEU A 146 -1.04 -0.68 -3.13
C LEU A 146 -2.48 -1.14 -2.92
N MET A 147 -2.82 -1.47 -1.68
CA MET A 147 -4.20 -1.56 -1.20
C MET A 147 -4.38 -0.66 0.02
N TYR A 148 -5.59 -0.17 0.23
CA TYR A 148 -5.98 0.58 1.43
C TYR A 148 -6.69 -0.35 2.41
N ILE A 149 -6.22 -0.37 3.65
CA ILE A 149 -6.93 -0.97 4.78
C ILE A 149 -7.68 0.15 5.48
N ALA A 150 -8.96 0.30 5.18
CA ALA A 150 -9.78 1.36 5.76
C ALA A 150 -10.24 0.91 7.15
N ASN A 151 -9.58 1.41 8.20
CA ASN A 151 -9.94 1.10 9.57
C ASN A 151 -11.18 1.90 9.97
N VAL A 152 -12.27 1.21 10.31
CA VAL A 152 -13.58 1.78 10.67
C VAL A 152 -13.99 1.31 12.07
N ARG A 153 -15.08 1.89 12.61
CA ARG A 153 -15.76 1.34 13.79
C ARG A 153 -16.69 0.19 13.40
N GLU A 154 -17.19 -0.53 14.39
CA GLU A 154 -18.18 -1.61 14.23
C GLU A 154 -19.39 -1.20 13.38
N ASP A 155 -19.86 0.03 13.53
CA ASP A 155 -20.98 0.62 12.79
C ASP A 155 -20.55 1.38 11.51
N GLY A 156 -19.26 1.41 11.21
CA GLY A 156 -18.67 2.26 10.18
C GLY A 156 -18.47 1.60 8.82
N PHE A 157 -18.99 0.38 8.59
CA PHE A 157 -18.88 -0.34 7.31
C PHE A 157 -19.79 0.22 6.22
N GLU A 158 -20.89 0.87 6.62
CA GLU A 158 -21.88 1.50 5.75
C GLU A 158 -22.07 2.97 6.12
N HIS A 159 -22.53 3.79 5.17
CA HIS A 159 -22.84 5.21 5.39
C HIS A 159 -21.71 6.02 6.04
N ASN A 160 -20.45 5.66 5.75
CA ASN A 160 -19.27 6.28 6.33
C ASN A 160 -18.58 7.19 5.28
N PRO A 161 -18.67 8.53 5.43
CA PRO A 161 -18.08 9.46 4.46
C PRO A 161 -16.57 9.31 4.30
N HIS A 162 -15.86 8.90 5.35
CA HIS A 162 -14.42 8.66 5.30
C HIS A 162 -14.09 7.43 4.45
N LEU A 163 -14.84 6.34 4.65
CA LEU A 163 -14.70 5.12 3.84
C LEU A 163 -15.03 5.39 2.38
N ASP A 164 -16.10 6.14 2.10
CA ASP A 164 -16.51 6.49 0.75
C ASP A 164 -15.47 7.37 0.03
N ALA A 165 -14.84 8.30 0.74
CA ALA A 165 -13.74 9.09 0.21
C ALA A 165 -12.53 8.21 -0.16
N VAL A 166 -12.14 7.27 0.71
CA VAL A 166 -11.04 6.33 0.42
C VAL A 166 -11.38 5.42 -0.76
N ARG A 167 -12.61 4.93 -0.87
CA ARG A 167 -13.09 4.16 -2.05
C ARG A 167 -13.00 4.98 -3.34
N ALA A 168 -13.39 6.25 -3.30
CA ALA A 168 -13.31 7.13 -4.46
C ALA A 168 -11.84 7.37 -4.89
N ARG A 169 -10.94 7.62 -3.93
CA ARG A 169 -9.50 7.72 -4.19
C ARG A 169 -8.96 6.44 -4.82
N ALA A 170 -9.22 5.30 -4.20
CA ALA A 170 -8.74 4.01 -4.65
C ALA A 170 -9.22 3.66 -6.07
N SER A 171 -10.49 3.93 -6.39
CA SER A 171 -11.04 3.71 -7.74
C SER A 171 -10.35 4.56 -8.80
N ALA A 172 -9.88 5.76 -8.47
CA ALA A 172 -9.21 6.65 -9.42
C ALA A 172 -7.78 6.16 -9.78
N GLU A 173 -7.13 5.42 -8.89
CA GLU A 173 -5.78 4.88 -9.09
C GLU A 173 -5.72 3.36 -9.33
N GLY A 174 -6.88 2.68 -9.24
CA GLY A 174 -6.98 1.23 -9.42
C GLY A 174 -6.48 0.42 -8.22
N ALA A 175 -6.56 0.99 -7.02
CA ALA A 175 -6.23 0.31 -5.76
C ALA A 175 -7.45 -0.40 -5.16
N GLU A 176 -7.20 -1.46 -4.38
CA GLU A 176 -8.23 -2.16 -3.62
C GLU A 176 -8.44 -1.50 -2.26
N VAL A 177 -9.68 -1.54 -1.74
CA VAL A 177 -10.01 -1.08 -0.38
C VAL A 177 -10.60 -2.23 0.42
N VAL A 178 -9.98 -2.54 1.55
CA VAL A 178 -10.44 -3.54 2.50
C VAL A 178 -10.88 -2.83 3.78
N PRO A 179 -12.19 -2.64 4.02
CA PRO A 179 -12.68 -2.09 5.27
C PRO A 179 -12.54 -3.14 6.39
N VAL A 180 -11.97 -2.74 7.52
CA VAL A 180 -11.79 -3.57 8.71
C VAL A 180 -12.10 -2.77 9.96
N CYS A 181 -12.53 -3.43 11.03
CA CYS A 181 -12.60 -2.81 12.34
C CYS A 181 -11.50 -3.40 13.22
N ALA A 182 -10.42 -2.66 13.43
CA ALA A 182 -9.27 -3.16 14.18
C ALA A 182 -9.64 -3.55 15.63
N ALA A 183 -10.62 -2.89 16.24
CA ALA A 183 -11.12 -3.23 17.58
C ALA A 183 -11.79 -4.63 17.60
N ILE A 184 -12.66 -4.93 16.63
CA ILE A 184 -13.24 -6.27 16.46
C ILE A 184 -12.13 -7.31 16.25
N GLU A 185 -11.15 -7.02 15.39
CA GLU A 185 -10.06 -7.97 15.13
C GLU A 185 -9.19 -8.24 16.37
N GLU A 186 -8.99 -7.24 17.22
CA GLU A 186 -8.26 -7.38 18.49
C GLU A 186 -9.02 -8.30 19.45
N GLU A 187 -10.34 -8.13 19.58
CA GLU A 187 -11.19 -8.99 20.40
C GLU A 187 -11.20 -10.43 19.87
N LEU A 188 -11.43 -10.61 18.56
CA LEU A 188 -11.38 -11.93 17.90
C LEU A 188 -10.03 -12.62 18.12
N GLY A 189 -8.93 -11.87 18.12
CA GLY A 189 -7.59 -12.38 18.36
C GLY A 189 -7.41 -13.04 19.73
N GLN A 190 -8.20 -12.63 20.72
CA GLN A 190 -8.13 -13.11 22.11
C GLN A 190 -9.06 -14.30 22.39
N LEU A 191 -10.05 -14.54 21.53
CA LEU A 191 -11.03 -15.62 21.66
C LEU A 191 -10.52 -16.95 21.09
N ASP A 192 -11.06 -18.06 21.59
CA ASP A 192 -10.85 -19.37 20.99
C ASP A 192 -11.66 -19.60 19.70
N GLU A 193 -11.40 -20.67 18.97
CA GLU A 193 -12.05 -20.93 17.67
C GLU A 193 -13.59 -21.05 17.78
N SER A 194 -14.09 -21.62 18.87
CA SER A 194 -15.53 -21.79 19.08
C SER A 194 -16.22 -20.48 19.44
N GLU A 195 -15.58 -19.67 20.28
CA GLU A 195 -16.06 -18.34 20.69
C GLU A 195 -16.04 -17.35 19.52
N ARG A 196 -15.00 -17.40 18.68
CA ARG A 196 -14.89 -16.55 17.48
C ARG A 196 -16.08 -16.71 16.55
N MET A 197 -16.52 -17.95 16.30
CA MET A 197 -17.66 -18.21 15.40
C MET A 197 -18.96 -17.62 15.95
N VAL A 198 -19.19 -17.77 17.26
CA VAL A 198 -20.36 -17.18 17.92
C VAL A 198 -20.33 -15.66 17.85
N PHE A 199 -19.17 -15.05 18.15
CA PHE A 199 -18.99 -13.60 18.10
C PHE A 199 -19.23 -13.03 16.69
N LEU A 200 -18.69 -13.69 15.66
CA LEU A 200 -18.91 -13.30 14.26
C LEU A 200 -20.40 -13.36 13.89
N GLU A 201 -21.10 -14.43 14.27
CA GLU A 201 -22.54 -14.58 14.02
C GLU A 201 -23.37 -13.48 14.71
N GLU A 202 -23.05 -13.13 15.95
CA GLU A 202 -23.72 -12.04 16.69
C GLU A 202 -23.53 -10.67 16.02
N MET A 203 -22.37 -10.45 15.40
CA MET A 203 -22.06 -9.24 14.64
C MET A 203 -22.58 -9.28 13.18
N GLY A 204 -23.20 -10.38 12.75
CA GLY A 204 -23.64 -10.56 11.37
C GLY A 204 -22.49 -10.67 10.36
N LEU A 205 -21.29 -11.04 10.84
CA LEU A 205 -20.10 -11.25 10.03
C LEU A 205 -19.93 -12.75 9.74
N HIS A 206 -19.51 -13.08 8.52
CA HIS A 206 -19.29 -14.47 8.12
C HIS A 206 -17.82 -14.91 8.26
N GLU A 207 -16.91 -13.96 8.42
CA GLU A 207 -15.47 -14.21 8.53
C GLU A 207 -14.75 -13.01 9.17
N PRO A 208 -13.55 -13.21 9.74
CA PRO A 208 -12.70 -12.13 10.21
C PRO A 208 -12.32 -11.14 9.10
N GLY A 209 -12.19 -9.86 9.44
CA GLY A 209 -11.65 -8.83 8.56
C GLY A 209 -10.19 -9.10 8.19
N LEU A 210 -9.40 -9.68 9.09
CA LEU A 210 -8.00 -10.03 8.80
C LEU A 210 -7.87 -11.05 7.65
N ASP A 211 -8.79 -12.01 7.55
CA ASP A 211 -8.81 -12.98 6.44
C ASP A 211 -9.03 -12.29 5.09
N ARG A 212 -9.89 -11.25 5.06
CA ARG A 212 -10.08 -10.41 3.87
C ARG A 212 -8.80 -9.65 3.51
N VAL A 213 -8.09 -9.09 4.50
CA VAL A 213 -6.81 -8.40 4.30
C VAL A 213 -5.74 -9.35 3.75
N VAL A 214 -5.62 -10.55 4.31
CA VAL A 214 -4.65 -11.56 3.86
C VAL A 214 -4.93 -11.96 2.41
N ARG A 215 -6.19 -12.20 2.05
CA ARG A 215 -6.56 -12.57 0.67
C ARG A 215 -6.34 -11.41 -0.31
N ALA A 216 -6.67 -10.18 0.06
CA ALA A 216 -6.39 -9.00 -0.75
C ALA A 216 -4.88 -8.83 -0.96
N GLY A 217 -4.07 -8.97 0.09
CA GLY A 217 -2.60 -8.94 -0.02
C GLY A 217 -2.03 -10.04 -0.93
N TYR A 218 -2.55 -11.26 -0.83
CA TYR A 218 -2.17 -12.38 -1.71
C TYR A 218 -2.47 -12.07 -3.18
N GLN A 219 -3.65 -11.49 -3.46
CA GLN A 219 -4.07 -11.09 -4.80
C GLN A 219 -3.26 -9.90 -5.32
N LEU A 220 -2.96 -8.92 -4.47
CA LEU A 220 -2.18 -7.72 -4.76
C LEU A 220 -0.75 -8.07 -5.22
N LEU A 221 -0.15 -9.09 -4.61
CA LEU A 221 1.15 -9.64 -4.99
C LEU A 221 1.09 -10.53 -6.26
N GLY A 222 -0.09 -10.78 -6.81
CA GLY A 222 -0.29 -11.63 -7.97
C GLY A 222 -0.02 -13.12 -7.71
N LEU A 223 -0.04 -13.55 -6.44
CA LEU A 223 0.23 -14.93 -6.05
C LEU A 223 -0.94 -15.86 -6.45
N ARG A 224 -0.61 -17.13 -6.71
CA ARG A 224 -1.56 -18.16 -7.11
C ARG A 224 -1.30 -19.43 -6.31
N THR A 225 -2.38 -20.10 -5.89
CA THR A 225 -2.29 -21.36 -5.15
C THR A 225 -2.54 -22.54 -6.08
N TYR A 226 -1.70 -23.57 -5.97
CA TYR A 226 -1.97 -24.90 -6.52
C TYR A 226 -1.91 -25.93 -5.38
N PHE A 227 -2.50 -27.10 -5.59
CA PHE A 227 -2.59 -28.13 -4.56
C PHE A 227 -1.86 -29.40 -4.99
N THR A 228 -1.26 -30.08 -4.02
CA THR A 228 -0.82 -31.48 -4.10
C THR A 228 -1.70 -32.27 -3.13
N ALA A 229 -2.45 -33.25 -3.61
CA ALA A 229 -3.50 -33.95 -2.85
C ALA A 229 -3.32 -35.46 -2.86
#